data_AF-A0A1Q6KEY8-F1
#
_entry.id   AF-A0A1Q6KEY8-F1
#
_cell.length_a   1.000
_cell.length_b   1.000
_cell.length_c   1.000
_cell.angle_alpha   90.00
_cell.angle_beta   90.00
_cell.angle_gamma   90.00
#
_symmetry.space_group_name_H-M   'P 1'
#
loop_
_entity.id
_entity.type
_entity.pdbx_description
1 polymer ?
#
loop_
_entity_poly.entity_id
_entity_poly.type
_entity_poly.pdbx_seq_one_letter_code
_entity_poly.pdbx_strand_id
1 'polypeptide(L)'
;MENAVEALKIAGAVLMFILALSLSISCLSSANSSALNIASMYSREREYRYVKPASDFTRTVGIESIIPAMYQAYEENTEIYFKDKNGNPLPLYYKTNQYGKRVDSEGNTVDNSSTRAVTINYINLEKEQIGNDKGKSAKQVAADHLSMILAGKNNWKRQYSGDTQMLDMLSDTKYGNQLMESVYPNGLYDYLKDKTFVENLGEYYQGSDSTKIKKRVITYQMK
;
A
#
# COMPACT_ATOMS: atom_id res chain seq x y z
N MET A 1 60.91 -23.64 -0.84
CA MET A 1 60.06 -22.54 -0.32
C MET A 1 59.40 -21.73 -1.45
N GLU A 2 59.86 -21.88 -2.71
CA GLU A 2 59.38 -21.16 -3.90
C GLU A 2 57.90 -21.48 -4.25
N ASN A 3 57.48 -22.75 -4.17
CA ASN A 3 56.10 -23.19 -4.44
C ASN A 3 55.04 -22.62 -3.48
N ALA A 4 55.40 -22.31 -2.22
CA ALA A 4 54.44 -21.78 -1.25
C ALA A 4 54.12 -20.30 -1.52
N VAL A 5 55.12 -19.54 -1.99
CA VAL A 5 54.95 -18.12 -2.34
C VAL A 5 54.17 -17.97 -3.65
N GLU A 6 54.40 -18.83 -4.65
CA GLU A 6 53.59 -18.85 -5.86
C GLU A 6 52.15 -19.29 -5.60
N ALA A 7 51.94 -20.33 -4.79
CA ALA A 7 50.60 -20.75 -4.39
C ALA A 7 49.84 -19.63 -3.66
N LEU A 8 50.53 -18.85 -2.80
CA LEU A 8 49.92 -17.72 -2.10
C LEU A 8 49.51 -16.59 -3.04
N LYS A 9 50.31 -16.30 -4.08
CA LYS A 9 49.96 -15.30 -5.11
C LYS A 9 48.74 -15.73 -5.92
N ILE A 10 48.67 -17.00 -6.31
CA ILE A 10 47.53 -17.56 -7.04
C ILE A 10 46.28 -17.56 -6.15
N ALA A 11 46.40 -17.95 -4.87
CA ALA A 11 45.28 -17.92 -3.93
C ALA A 11 44.75 -16.49 -3.72
N GLY A 12 45.62 -15.49 -3.60
CA GLY A 12 45.23 -14.09 -3.51
C GLY A 12 44.50 -13.59 -4.77
N ALA A 13 44.98 -13.97 -5.95
CA ALA A 13 44.32 -13.63 -7.22
C ALA A 13 42.94 -14.29 -7.37
N VAL A 14 42.81 -15.56 -6.98
CA VAL A 14 41.52 -16.29 -6.98
C VAL A 14 40.54 -15.66 -6.00
N LEU A 15 41.01 -15.23 -4.82
CA LEU A 15 40.15 -14.59 -3.82
C LEU A 15 39.63 -13.22 -4.31
N MET A 16 40.49 -12.41 -4.92
CA MET A 16 40.08 -11.16 -5.57
C MET A 16 39.09 -11.39 -6.71
N PHE A 17 39.27 -12.46 -7.50
CA PHE A 17 38.34 -12.83 -8.56
C PHE A 17 36.97 -13.24 -8.02
N ILE A 18 36.90 -14.03 -6.95
CA ILE A 18 35.64 -14.43 -6.31
C ILE A 18 34.89 -13.23 -5.74
N LEU A 19 35.60 -12.27 -5.14
CA LEU A 19 35.00 -11.02 -4.65
C LEU A 19 34.40 -10.19 -5.80
N ALA A 20 35.14 -10.04 -6.90
CA ALA A 20 34.64 -9.34 -8.08
C ALA A 20 33.42 -10.03 -8.72
N LEU A 21 33.43 -11.37 -8.78
CA LEU A 21 32.31 -12.16 -9.28
C LEU A 21 31.07 -11.99 -8.40
N SER A 22 31.25 -11.99 -7.07
CA SER A 22 30.16 -11.80 -6.11
C SER A 22 29.51 -10.42 -6.25
N LEU A 23 30.31 -9.37 -6.39
CA LEU A 23 29.83 -8.02 -6.65
C LEU A 23 29.10 -7.93 -8.00
N SER A 24 29.61 -8.58 -9.03
CA SER A 24 28.98 -8.60 -10.36
C SER A 24 27.60 -9.27 -10.33
N ILE A 25 27.47 -10.41 -9.62
CA ILE A 25 26.18 -11.10 -9.44
C ILE A 25 25.21 -10.22 -8.64
N SER A 26 25.67 -9.55 -7.59
CA SER A 26 24.85 -8.64 -6.78
C SER A 26 24.34 -7.45 -7.58
N CYS A 27 25.20 -6.83 -8.39
CA CYS A 27 24.83 -5.74 -9.30
C CYS A 27 23.83 -6.19 -10.36
N LEU A 28 24.07 -7.36 -10.99
CA LEU A 28 23.16 -7.92 -11.99
C LEU A 28 21.79 -8.27 -11.40
N SER A 29 21.77 -8.84 -10.19
CA SER A 29 20.52 -9.13 -9.47
C SER A 29 19.73 -7.86 -9.16
N SER A 30 20.41 -6.80 -8.69
CA SER A 30 19.80 -5.51 -8.39
C SER A 30 19.29 -4.80 -9.66
N ALA A 31 20.04 -4.89 -10.76
CA ALA A 31 19.64 -4.36 -12.06
C ALA A 31 18.42 -5.10 -12.63
N ASN A 32 18.40 -6.43 -12.55
CA ASN A 32 17.25 -7.24 -12.97
C ASN A 32 16.01 -6.94 -12.13
N SER A 33 16.15 -6.82 -10.80
CA SER A 33 15.05 -6.41 -9.92
C SER A 33 14.51 -5.03 -10.29
N SER A 34 15.39 -4.07 -10.56
CA SER A 34 15.01 -2.72 -11.00
C SER A 34 14.32 -2.73 -12.37
N ALA A 35 14.83 -3.51 -13.33
CA ALA A 35 14.24 -3.66 -14.65
C ALA A 35 12.87 -4.35 -14.60
N LEU A 36 12.70 -5.37 -13.75
CA LEU A 36 11.42 -6.03 -13.49
C LEU A 36 10.43 -5.06 -12.82
N ASN A 37 10.89 -4.24 -11.88
CA ASN A 37 10.06 -3.20 -11.27
C ASN A 37 9.61 -2.17 -12.31
N ILE A 38 10.52 -1.67 -13.16
CA ILE A 38 10.18 -0.73 -14.25
C ILE A 38 9.22 -1.39 -15.25
N ALA A 39 9.46 -2.64 -15.66
CA ALA A 39 8.56 -3.37 -16.56
C ALA A 39 7.17 -3.57 -15.93
N SER A 40 7.10 -3.85 -14.63
CA SER A 40 5.84 -3.96 -13.90
C SER A 40 5.12 -2.62 -13.80
N MET A 41 5.85 -1.50 -13.67
CA MET A 41 5.29 -0.15 -13.70
C MET A 41 4.76 0.20 -15.08
N TYR A 42 5.54 -0.06 -16.14
CA TYR A 42 5.17 0.21 -17.53
C TYR A 42 3.99 -0.66 -18.02
N SER A 43 3.87 -1.90 -17.51
CA SER A 43 2.73 -2.78 -17.79
C SER A 43 1.44 -2.35 -17.08
N ARG A 44 1.53 -1.58 -15.99
CA ARG A 44 0.36 -1.12 -15.22
C ARG A 44 -0.36 0.07 -15.87
N GLU A 45 0.27 0.75 -16.84
CA GLU A 45 -0.29 1.92 -17.53
C GLU A 45 -1.14 1.60 -18.77
N ARG A 46 -1.29 0.32 -19.15
CA ARG A 46 -2.05 -0.05 -20.36
C ARG A 46 -3.47 -0.55 -20.04
N GLU A 47 -4.42 0.31 -20.39
CA GLU A 47 -5.81 0.02 -20.77
C GLU A 47 -6.68 -0.72 -19.72
N TYR A 48 -7.37 0.05 -18.87
CA TYR A 48 -8.46 -0.44 -18.04
C TYR A 48 -9.69 -0.73 -18.92
N ARG A 49 -9.94 -2.00 -19.26
CA ARG A 49 -11.23 -2.40 -19.83
C ARG A 49 -12.17 -2.74 -18.68
N TYR A 50 -12.93 -1.74 -18.21
CA TYR A 50 -14.00 -1.93 -17.24
C TYR A 50 -15.01 -2.93 -17.79
N VAL A 51 -15.11 -4.11 -17.18
CA VAL A 51 -16.22 -5.01 -17.44
C VAL A 51 -17.32 -4.65 -16.44
N LYS A 52 -18.57 -4.67 -16.92
CA LYS A 52 -19.77 -4.26 -16.20
C LYS A 52 -19.76 -4.69 -14.73
N PRO A 53 -20.18 -3.83 -13.78
CA PRO A 53 -20.56 -4.31 -12.45
C PRO A 53 -21.58 -5.44 -12.62
N ALA A 54 -21.45 -6.51 -11.86
CA ALA A 54 -22.46 -7.55 -11.87
C ALA A 54 -23.74 -6.91 -11.31
N SER A 55 -24.73 -6.66 -12.17
CA SER A 55 -25.98 -6.00 -11.83
C SER A 55 -26.78 -6.73 -10.74
N ASP A 56 -26.41 -7.98 -10.44
CA ASP A 56 -27.26 -8.93 -9.73
C ASP A 56 -26.81 -9.17 -8.28
N PHE A 57 -25.70 -8.58 -7.83
CA PHE A 57 -25.17 -8.75 -6.47
C PHE A 57 -24.98 -7.40 -5.76
N THR A 58 -26.09 -6.71 -5.51
CA THR A 58 -26.10 -5.54 -4.62
C THR A 58 -26.70 -5.93 -3.28
N ARG A 59 -25.97 -5.70 -2.19
CA ARG A 59 -26.48 -5.93 -0.83
C ARG A 59 -26.18 -4.74 0.08
N THR A 60 -27.00 -4.59 1.11
CA THR A 60 -26.74 -3.61 2.17
C THR A 60 -25.85 -4.24 3.20
N VAL A 61 -24.75 -3.59 3.55
CA VAL A 61 -23.76 -4.09 4.50
C VAL A 61 -23.39 -3.01 5.52
N GLY A 62 -23.03 -3.45 6.72
CA GLY A 62 -22.44 -2.61 7.75
C GLY A 62 -20.94 -2.85 7.91
N ILE A 63 -20.40 -2.31 9.00
CA ILE A 63 -18.97 -2.38 9.33
C ILE A 63 -18.47 -3.81 9.52
N GLU A 64 -19.34 -4.72 9.95
CA GLU A 64 -19.06 -6.15 10.15
C GLU A 64 -18.66 -6.88 8.87
N SER A 65 -19.08 -6.39 7.70
CA SER A 65 -18.67 -6.93 6.40
C SER A 65 -17.54 -6.11 5.77
N ILE A 66 -17.57 -4.79 5.96
CA ILE A 66 -16.61 -3.87 5.33
C ILE A 66 -15.20 -4.08 5.88
N ILE A 67 -15.03 -4.15 7.21
CA ILE A 67 -13.70 -4.23 7.81
C ILE A 67 -12.97 -5.51 7.41
N PRO A 68 -13.56 -6.72 7.50
CA PRO A 68 -12.93 -7.94 7.01
C PRO A 68 -12.55 -7.85 5.52
N ALA A 69 -13.42 -7.26 4.68
CA ALA A 69 -13.14 -7.08 3.27
C ALA A 69 -11.92 -6.18 3.03
N MET A 70 -11.75 -5.10 3.81
CA MET A 70 -10.58 -4.22 3.71
C MET A 70 -9.27 -4.97 4.00
N TYR A 71 -9.22 -5.79 5.05
CA TYR A 71 -8.03 -6.61 5.33
C TYR A 71 -7.80 -7.68 4.25
N GLN A 72 -8.88 -8.33 3.80
CA GLN A 72 -8.81 -9.34 2.73
C GLN A 72 -8.31 -8.75 1.40
N ALA A 73 -8.59 -7.48 1.12
CA ALA A 73 -8.10 -6.79 -0.07
C ALA A 73 -6.57 -6.63 -0.11
N TYR A 74 -5.86 -6.73 1.02
CA TYR A 74 -4.39 -6.79 1.03
C TYR A 74 -3.82 -8.19 0.79
N GLU A 75 -4.63 -9.22 1.05
CA GLU A 75 -4.25 -10.60 0.80
C GLU A 75 -4.56 -11.03 -0.64
N GLU A 76 -5.64 -10.48 -1.20
CA GLU A 76 -6.18 -10.81 -2.52
C GLU A 76 -5.92 -9.72 -3.56
N ASN A 77 -6.09 -10.06 -4.84
CA ASN A 77 -6.12 -9.09 -5.94
C ASN A 77 -7.47 -8.36 -6.03
N THR A 78 -7.90 -7.81 -4.89
CA THR A 78 -9.17 -7.10 -4.73
C THR A 78 -8.89 -5.62 -4.50
N GLU A 79 -9.70 -4.77 -5.11
CA GLU A 79 -9.67 -3.33 -4.91
C GLU A 79 -11.00 -2.87 -4.31
N ILE A 80 -10.94 -2.03 -3.29
CA ILE A 80 -12.13 -1.50 -2.64
C ILE A 80 -12.18 0.00 -2.83
N TYR A 81 -13.34 0.54 -3.18
CA TYR A 81 -13.61 1.97 -3.26
C TYR A 81 -14.75 2.37 -2.33
N PHE A 82 -14.62 3.53 -1.71
CA PHE A 82 -15.66 4.12 -0.87
C PHE A 82 -16.26 5.37 -1.52
N LYS A 83 -17.58 5.48 -1.41
CA LYS A 83 -18.37 6.60 -1.91
C LYS A 83 -19.33 7.13 -0.84
N ASP A 84 -19.56 8.44 -0.85
CA ASP A 84 -20.57 9.09 -0.04
C ASP A 84 -22.00 8.80 -0.57
N LYS A 85 -23.02 9.37 0.08
CA LYS A 85 -24.42 9.20 -0.33
C LYS A 85 -24.71 9.71 -1.75
N ASN A 86 -23.98 10.71 -2.18
CA ASN A 86 -24.12 11.35 -3.49
C ASN A 86 -23.29 10.65 -4.58
N GLY A 87 -22.54 9.61 -4.24
CA GLY A 87 -21.67 8.88 -5.15
C GLY A 87 -20.27 9.50 -5.33
N ASN A 88 -19.93 10.55 -4.58
CA ASN A 88 -18.59 11.14 -4.61
C ASN A 88 -17.59 10.26 -3.83
N PRO A 89 -16.29 10.29 -4.17
CA PRO A 89 -15.24 9.62 -3.40
C PRO A 89 -15.30 9.97 -1.90
N LEU A 90 -15.43 8.95 -1.05
CA LEU A 90 -15.32 9.11 0.40
C LEU A 90 -13.83 8.95 0.79
N PRO A 91 -13.16 10.01 1.25
CA PRO A 91 -11.75 9.93 1.58
C PRO A 91 -11.53 9.08 2.84
N LEU A 92 -10.54 8.20 2.82
CA LEU A 92 -10.15 7.34 3.95
C LEU A 92 -8.97 7.95 4.71
N TYR A 93 -7.97 8.45 3.98
CA TYR A 93 -6.76 9.06 4.52
C TYR A 93 -6.11 10.03 3.52
N TYR A 94 -5.16 10.86 3.97
CA TYR A 94 -4.37 11.74 3.12
C TYR A 94 -3.15 11.04 2.55
N LYS A 95 -2.82 11.30 1.28
CA LYS A 95 -1.56 10.82 0.69
C LYS A 95 -0.37 11.57 1.29
N THR A 96 0.66 10.84 1.70
CA THR A 96 1.96 11.42 2.09
C THR A 96 3.09 10.94 1.18
N ASN A 97 4.18 11.69 1.16
CA ASN A 97 5.43 11.26 0.55
C ASN A 97 6.24 10.36 1.51
N GLN A 98 7.43 9.92 1.07
CA GLN A 98 8.34 9.08 1.85
C GLN A 98 8.83 9.70 3.16
N TYR A 99 8.64 11.00 3.36
CA TYR A 99 9.01 11.75 4.56
C TYR A 99 7.79 12.06 5.45
N GLY A 100 6.62 11.51 5.13
CA GLY A 100 5.40 11.69 5.90
C GLY A 100 4.75 13.06 5.72
N LYS A 101 5.14 13.85 4.71
CA LYS A 101 4.48 15.12 4.39
C LYS A 101 3.34 14.90 3.41
N ARG A 102 2.20 15.58 3.62
CA ARG A 102 1.07 15.53 2.68
C ARG A 102 1.49 16.11 1.34
N VAL A 103 0.88 15.62 0.27
CA VAL A 103 1.18 16.07 -1.10
C VAL A 103 -0.08 16.50 -1.83
N ASP A 104 0.08 17.45 -2.77
CA ASP A 104 -0.96 17.80 -3.74
C ASP A 104 -0.95 16.86 -4.96
N SER A 105 -1.82 17.15 -5.94
CA SER A 105 -1.97 16.36 -7.17
C SER A 105 -0.72 16.34 -8.06
N GLU A 106 0.16 17.33 -7.92
CA GLU A 106 1.43 17.44 -8.63
C GLU A 106 2.57 16.73 -7.88
N GLY A 107 2.30 16.26 -6.65
CA GLY A 107 3.28 15.62 -5.78
C GLY A 107 4.08 16.59 -4.91
N ASN A 108 3.74 17.88 -4.93
CA ASN A 108 4.41 18.89 -4.10
C ASN A 108 3.95 18.77 -2.65
N THR A 109 4.87 18.99 -1.70
CA THR A 109 4.54 18.96 -0.28
C THR A 109 3.62 20.12 0.09
N VAL A 110 2.59 19.83 0.88
CA VAL A 110 1.63 20.82 1.39
C VAL A 110 1.48 20.71 2.89
N ASP A 111 1.08 21.82 3.52
CA ASP A 111 0.76 21.84 4.94
C ASP A 111 -0.39 20.89 5.28
N ASN A 112 -0.38 20.38 6.51
CA ASN A 112 -1.44 19.49 7.00
C ASN A 112 -2.83 20.15 7.03
N SER A 113 -2.92 21.48 7.05
CA SER A 113 -4.18 22.22 6.98
C SER A 113 -4.65 22.49 5.54
N SER A 114 -3.85 22.16 4.52
CA SER A 114 -4.15 22.49 3.12
C SER A 114 -5.31 21.66 2.56
N THR A 115 -6.25 22.34 1.92
CA THR A 115 -7.35 21.70 1.16
C THR A 115 -6.88 21.09 -0.15
N ARG A 116 -5.65 21.41 -0.60
CA ARG A 116 -5.04 20.85 -1.81
C ARG A 116 -4.43 19.47 -1.60
N ALA A 117 -4.38 18.98 -0.36
CA ALA A 117 -3.84 17.67 -0.04
C ALA A 117 -4.68 16.56 -0.70
N VAL A 118 -4.01 15.66 -1.41
CA VAL A 118 -4.64 14.51 -2.06
C VAL A 118 -5.16 13.55 -0.99
N THR A 119 -6.37 13.05 -1.20
CA THR A 119 -6.99 12.02 -0.37
C THR A 119 -7.10 10.72 -1.14
N ILE A 120 -7.04 9.61 -0.40
CA ILE A 120 -7.17 8.26 -0.92
C ILE A 120 -8.53 7.73 -0.49
N ASN A 121 -9.31 7.21 -1.43
CA ASN A 121 -10.65 6.65 -1.21
C ASN A 121 -10.73 5.14 -1.49
N TYR A 122 -9.57 4.49 -1.61
CA TYR A 122 -9.45 3.09 -2.01
C TYR A 122 -8.54 2.29 -1.07
N ILE A 123 -8.74 0.97 -1.06
CA ILE A 123 -7.86 -0.02 -0.42
C ILE A 123 -7.34 -0.94 -1.49
N ASN A 124 -6.02 -0.93 -1.70
CA ASN A 124 -5.31 -1.79 -2.64
C ASN A 124 -3.79 -1.75 -2.41
N LEU A 125 -3.20 -2.91 -2.07
CA LEU A 125 -1.77 -3.02 -1.75
C LEU A 125 -0.86 -2.39 -2.83
N GLU A 126 -1.15 -2.65 -4.10
CA GLU A 126 -0.31 -2.23 -5.22
C GLU A 126 -0.37 -0.72 -5.47
N LYS A 127 -1.57 -0.13 -5.41
CA LYS A 127 -1.79 1.31 -5.63
C LYS A 127 -1.35 2.16 -4.45
N GLU A 128 -1.38 1.60 -3.24
CA GLU A 128 -0.92 2.28 -2.03
C GLU A 128 0.61 2.27 -1.90
N GLN A 129 1.30 1.46 -2.71
CA GLN A 129 2.77 1.37 -2.76
C GLN A 129 3.41 1.07 -1.39
N ILE A 130 2.70 0.33 -0.54
CA ILE A 130 3.18 -0.06 0.79
C ILE A 130 4.23 -1.17 0.62
N GLY A 131 5.46 -0.91 1.06
CA GLY A 131 6.58 -1.84 0.99
C GLY A 131 6.83 -2.59 2.29
N ASN A 132 7.77 -3.55 2.24
CA ASN A 132 8.29 -4.21 3.43
C ASN A 132 8.97 -3.19 4.36
N ASP A 133 8.81 -3.33 5.66
CA ASP A 133 9.38 -2.40 6.64
C ASP A 133 9.62 -3.09 7.99
N LYS A 134 10.72 -2.75 8.69
CA LYS A 134 11.07 -3.27 10.03
C LYS A 134 10.85 -4.79 10.21
N GLY A 135 11.22 -5.60 9.20
CA GLY A 135 11.07 -7.06 9.24
C GLY A 135 9.65 -7.59 8.99
N LYS A 136 8.69 -6.72 8.68
CA LYS A 136 7.32 -7.05 8.28
C LYS A 136 7.19 -7.06 6.76
N SER A 137 6.39 -7.98 6.23
CA SER A 137 6.02 -7.99 4.81
C SER A 137 5.12 -6.80 4.47
N ALA A 138 5.07 -6.39 3.21
CA ALA A 138 4.20 -5.33 2.72
C ALA A 138 2.75 -5.51 3.15
N LYS A 139 2.26 -6.75 3.17
CA LYS A 139 0.91 -7.12 3.64
C LYS A 139 0.71 -6.83 5.12
N GLN A 140 1.68 -7.21 5.96
CA GLN A 140 1.64 -6.92 7.39
C GLN A 140 1.70 -5.42 7.66
N VAL A 141 2.56 -4.68 6.95
CA VAL A 141 2.65 -3.22 7.07
C VAL A 141 1.34 -2.56 6.63
N ALA A 142 0.70 -3.04 5.56
CA ALA A 142 -0.59 -2.54 5.10
C ALA A 142 -1.71 -2.84 6.09
N ALA A 143 -1.73 -4.03 6.70
CA ALA A 143 -2.67 -4.37 7.76
C ALA A 143 -2.49 -3.48 9.00
N ASP A 144 -1.26 -3.22 9.43
CA ASP A 144 -0.97 -2.31 10.55
C ASP A 144 -1.37 -0.87 10.22
N HIS A 145 -1.09 -0.41 9.00
CA HIS A 145 -1.48 0.90 8.50
C HIS A 145 -3.00 1.09 8.46
N LEU A 146 -3.74 0.10 7.95
CA LEU A 146 -5.19 0.09 7.98
C LEU A 146 -5.72 0.10 9.42
N SER A 147 -5.15 -0.73 10.30
CA SER A 147 -5.52 -0.76 11.72
C SER A 147 -5.35 0.62 12.37
N MET A 148 -4.30 1.34 12.01
CA MET A 148 -4.05 2.70 12.46
C MET A 148 -5.08 3.71 11.94
N ILE A 149 -5.46 3.63 10.66
CA ILE A 149 -6.53 4.47 10.09
C ILE A 149 -7.88 4.20 10.77
N LEU A 150 -8.20 2.92 10.99
CA LEU A 150 -9.44 2.49 11.63
C LEU A 150 -9.52 2.96 13.08
N ALA A 151 -8.45 2.78 13.85
CA ALA A 151 -8.39 3.23 15.23
C ALA A 151 -8.35 4.75 15.36
N GLY A 152 -7.64 5.44 14.47
CA GLY A 152 -7.30 6.85 14.64
C GLY A 152 -6.25 7.07 15.74
N LYS A 153 -5.72 8.30 15.80
CA LYS A 153 -4.50 8.63 16.57
C LYS A 153 -4.59 8.30 18.06
N ASN A 154 -5.66 8.75 18.72
CA ASN A 154 -5.79 8.62 20.17
C ASN A 154 -6.05 7.17 20.59
N ASN A 155 -6.88 6.44 19.85
CA ASN A 155 -7.15 5.03 20.14
C ASN A 155 -5.90 4.17 19.89
N TRP A 156 -5.19 4.42 18.80
CA TRP A 156 -3.93 3.73 18.50
C TRP A 156 -2.90 3.91 19.63
N LYS A 157 -2.67 5.15 20.08
CA LYS A 157 -1.75 5.43 21.20
C LYS A 157 -2.13 4.68 22.47
N ARG A 158 -3.43 4.56 22.76
CA ARG A 158 -3.92 3.82 23.94
C ARG A 158 -3.74 2.31 23.78
N GLN A 159 -4.04 1.76 22.61
CA GLN A 159 -3.92 0.33 22.33
C GLN A 159 -2.46 -0.15 22.37
N TYR A 160 -1.54 0.69 21.91
CA TYR A 160 -0.13 0.35 21.76
C TYR A 160 0.80 1.14 22.71
N SER A 161 0.31 1.54 23.89
CA SER A 161 1.06 2.39 24.81
C SER A 161 2.41 1.81 25.27
N GLY A 162 2.59 0.49 25.16
CA GLY A 162 3.84 -0.22 25.47
C GLY A 162 4.61 -0.73 24.26
N ASP A 163 4.16 -0.46 23.03
CA ASP A 163 4.78 -0.96 21.79
C ASP A 163 5.37 0.21 20.99
N THR A 164 6.67 0.46 21.20
CA THR A 164 7.41 1.53 20.53
C THR A 164 7.37 1.40 19.01
N GLN A 165 7.39 0.19 18.46
CA GLN A 165 7.40 -0.01 17.00
C GLN A 165 6.07 0.44 16.38
N MET A 166 4.96 0.14 17.05
CA MET A 166 3.63 0.58 16.61
C MET A 166 3.43 2.08 16.84
N LEU A 167 3.97 2.64 17.92
CA LEU A 167 3.92 4.09 18.14
C LEU A 167 4.76 4.88 17.12
N ASP A 168 5.88 4.33 16.66
CA ASP A 168 6.70 4.94 15.60
C ASP A 168 5.92 5.07 14.28
N MET A 169 4.93 4.22 14.01
CA MET A 169 4.09 4.32 12.81
C MET A 169 3.28 5.62 12.79
N LEU A 170 2.88 6.11 13.96
CA LEU A 170 2.22 7.41 14.12
C LEU A 170 3.17 8.60 14.00
N SER A 171 4.49 8.39 14.02
CA SER A 171 5.42 9.51 13.91
C SER A 171 5.18 10.26 12.59
N ASP A 172 5.37 11.58 12.61
CA ASP A 172 5.12 12.49 11.49
C ASP A 172 5.91 12.17 10.20
N THR A 173 6.76 11.13 10.25
CA THR A 173 7.66 10.72 9.17
C THR A 173 7.06 9.71 8.20
N LYS A 174 5.91 9.07 8.51
CA LYS A 174 5.31 8.09 7.58
C LYS A 174 3.79 8.16 7.49
N TYR A 175 3.09 7.69 8.52
CA TYR A 175 1.64 7.47 8.43
C TYR A 175 0.80 8.39 9.34
N GLY A 176 1.36 8.98 10.40
CA GLY A 176 0.61 9.85 11.30
C GLY A 176 -0.10 11.02 10.60
N ASN A 177 0.60 11.68 9.69
CA ASN A 177 0.05 12.79 8.90
C ASN A 177 -1.01 12.37 7.88
N GLN A 178 -1.19 11.08 7.61
CA GLN A 178 -2.25 10.57 6.73
C GLN A 178 -3.61 10.57 7.42
N LEU A 179 -3.65 10.55 8.76
CA LEU A 179 -4.89 10.51 9.52
C LEU A 179 -5.73 11.77 9.28
N MET A 180 -7.03 11.57 9.05
CA MET A 180 -7.98 12.66 8.83
C MET A 180 -8.60 13.14 10.13
N GLU A 181 -7.79 13.60 11.09
CA GLU A 181 -8.25 13.97 12.44
C GLU A 181 -9.40 15.02 12.45
N SER A 182 -9.50 15.86 11.43
CA SER A 182 -10.59 16.84 11.27
C SER A 182 -11.91 16.23 10.81
N VAL A 183 -11.87 15.09 10.11
CA VAL A 183 -13.04 14.40 9.55
C VAL A 183 -13.43 13.19 10.41
N TYR A 184 -12.43 12.45 10.88
CA TYR A 184 -12.54 11.21 11.66
C TYR A 184 -11.73 11.33 12.97
N PRO A 185 -12.17 12.18 13.92
CA PRO A 185 -11.41 12.46 15.15
C PRO A 185 -11.17 11.20 16.01
N ASN A 186 -12.07 10.23 15.95
CA ASN A 186 -11.99 8.96 16.66
C ASN A 186 -11.58 7.78 15.76
N GLY A 187 -11.05 8.06 14.56
CA GLY A 187 -10.69 7.04 13.58
C GLY A 187 -11.83 6.67 12.63
N LEU A 188 -11.45 6.02 11.53
CA LEU A 188 -12.39 5.65 10.46
C LEU A 188 -13.42 4.61 10.92
N TYR A 189 -13.06 3.71 11.85
CA TYR A 189 -14.00 2.73 12.39
C TYR A 189 -15.20 3.42 13.06
N ASP A 190 -14.94 4.40 13.93
CA ASP A 190 -15.97 5.15 14.64
C ASP A 190 -16.89 5.91 13.68
N TYR A 191 -16.33 6.40 12.56
CA TYR A 191 -17.12 7.02 11.50
C TYR A 191 -18.02 6.03 10.76
N LEU A 192 -17.54 4.81 10.49
CA LEU A 192 -18.26 3.82 9.69
C LEU A 192 -19.29 3.01 10.50
N LYS A 193 -19.12 2.87 11.82
CA LYS A 193 -19.84 1.87 12.65
C LYS A 193 -21.37 1.99 12.60
N ASP A 194 -21.90 3.20 12.51
CA ASP A 194 -23.34 3.47 12.53
C ASP A 194 -23.91 3.70 11.11
N LYS A 195 -23.11 3.43 10.07
CA LYS A 195 -23.48 3.67 8.67
C LYS A 195 -23.71 2.35 7.95
N THR A 196 -24.58 2.41 6.95
CA THR A 196 -24.82 1.29 6.03
C THR A 196 -24.42 1.68 4.61
N PHE A 197 -23.98 0.68 3.86
CA PHE A 197 -23.46 0.87 2.51
C PHE A 197 -24.15 -0.11 1.57
N VAL A 198 -24.39 0.32 0.33
CA VAL A 198 -24.65 -0.58 -0.79
C VAL A 198 -23.31 -1.08 -1.29
N GLU A 199 -23.06 -2.37 -1.12
CA GLU A 199 -21.94 -3.09 -1.72
C GLU A 199 -22.28 -3.43 -3.16
N ASN A 200 -21.39 -3.06 -4.08
CA ASN A 200 -21.46 -3.43 -5.49
C ASN A 200 -20.20 -4.20 -5.86
N LEU A 201 -20.36 -5.40 -6.42
CA LEU A 201 -19.27 -6.23 -6.89
C LEU A 201 -19.05 -6.05 -8.39
N GLY A 202 -17.79 -5.91 -8.79
CA GLY A 202 -17.36 -5.80 -10.16
C GLY A 202 -16.05 -6.52 -10.41
N GLU A 203 -15.70 -6.70 -11.67
CA GLU A 203 -14.45 -7.34 -12.07
C GLU A 203 -13.88 -6.59 -13.29
N TYR A 204 -12.58 -6.41 -13.33
CA TYR A 204 -11.88 -5.88 -14.51
C TYR A 204 -10.62 -6.69 -14.79
N TYR A 205 -10.16 -6.64 -16.03
CA TYR A 205 -8.90 -7.26 -16.43
C TYR A 205 -7.82 -6.18 -16.57
N GLN A 206 -6.65 -6.43 -15.98
CA GLN A 206 -5.48 -5.59 -16.11
C GLN A 206 -4.40 -6.35 -16.91
N GLY A 207 -3.82 -5.72 -17.93
CA GLY A 207 -2.77 -6.33 -18.78
C GLY A 207 -3.20 -6.54 -20.25
N SER A 208 -2.25 -6.95 -21.08
CA SER A 208 -2.48 -7.29 -22.49
C SER A 208 -3.02 -8.72 -22.63
N ASP A 209 -3.53 -9.12 -23.81
CA ASP A 209 -4.22 -10.41 -24.01
C ASP A 209 -3.48 -11.65 -23.46
N SER A 210 -2.15 -11.66 -23.44
CA SER A 210 -1.31 -12.74 -22.90
C SER A 210 -0.98 -12.63 -21.40
N THR A 211 -1.23 -11.47 -20.77
CA THR A 211 -0.91 -11.19 -19.36
C THR A 211 -2.13 -10.69 -18.56
N LYS A 212 -3.35 -10.94 -19.05
CA LYS A 212 -4.58 -10.52 -18.37
C LYS A 212 -4.67 -11.11 -16.97
N ILE A 213 -4.59 -10.25 -15.97
CA ILE A 213 -4.89 -10.57 -14.59
C ILE A 213 -6.30 -10.08 -14.29
N LYS A 214 -7.15 -11.00 -13.82
CA LYS A 214 -8.48 -10.67 -13.34
C LYS A 214 -8.37 -10.01 -11.97
N LYS A 215 -8.95 -8.82 -11.82
CA LYS A 215 -9.06 -8.09 -10.55
C LYS A 215 -10.51 -7.92 -10.14
N ARG A 216 -10.77 -8.14 -8.86
CA ARG A 216 -12.08 -7.91 -8.25
C ARG A 216 -12.16 -6.48 -7.74
N VAL A 217 -13.32 -5.86 -7.89
CA VAL A 217 -13.60 -4.52 -7.39
C VAL A 217 -14.83 -4.57 -6.51
N ILE A 218 -14.73 -3.99 -5.33
CA ILE A 218 -15.85 -3.79 -4.42
C ILE A 218 -16.05 -2.28 -4.28
N THR A 219 -17.27 -1.80 -4.51
CA THR A 219 -17.61 -0.41 -4.26
C THR A 219 -18.65 -0.33 -3.15
N TYR A 220 -18.31 0.35 -2.06
CA TYR A 220 -19.23 0.66 -0.98
C TYR A 220 -19.74 2.09 -1.15
N GLN A 221 -21.03 2.24 -1.43
CA GLN A 221 -21.70 3.54 -1.48
C GLN A 221 -22.58 3.74 -0.25
N MET A 222 -22.36 4.81 0.50
CA MET A 222 -23.13 5.11 1.70
C MET A 222 -24.62 5.30 1.38
N LYS A 223 -25.50 4.77 2.23
CA LYS A 223 -26.94 5.09 2.22
C LYS A 223 -27.26 6.32 3.06
#